data_AF-A0ABD5Z6G4-F1
#
_entry.id   AF-A0ABD5Z6G4-F1
#
_cell.length_a   1.000
_cell.length_b   1.000
_cell.length_c   1.000
_cell.angle_alpha   90.00
_cell.angle_beta   90.00
_cell.angle_gamma   90.00
#
_symmetry.space_group_name_H-M   'P 1'
#
loop_
_entity.id
_entity.type
_entity.pdbx_description
1 polymer ?
#
loop_
_entity_poly.entity_id
_entity_poly.type
_entity_poly.pdbx_seq_one_letter_code
_entity_poly.pdbx_strand_id
1 'polypeptide(L)'
;MLALQAATMAAAALTGVILYRLLTEIHDRRVGIGAGIATAIVSPVAFWAAIPKRHALSALLVVITLYAFYRSRTRSGTPATRSHAVAYAAPVALAWTHAAEGAILFAALLAVDLTTAPFGKWSRRRLASVGSVFIVALIPMFLTNYLIAGNPLEPPRMLPGYDGTPTFEQLVGEAEGSTEGGQHTQSTQGNSGSQASEADLQSIPTTILALLMTALSRADLVQNQLVEGLTAITNPERLYHVFIRSGWLGHTSIRNNSEAITLTVLESLPLAGTLFVLPVAAVSHYRRKLEWSRQLSPKRATDVLAAAIAVAFALIYLPVLPLYAQITPRYLLPLFPLALYGVARLPAVRRALHERLLLWTYAVGVFIGGQLLIVWVALNINGLGEAVQLHAVLNLALAALLVAWIGAERVLNQEFPRTGACIIALCAAAGTLFVLFARIEYFAVGEGPVLPLVRELAQRLDLIS
;
A
#
# COMPACT_ATOMS: atom_id res chain seq x y z
N MET A 1 6.68 3.53 21.86
CA MET A 1 7.27 3.59 20.50
C MET A 1 7.67 2.21 19.96
N LEU A 2 8.45 1.40 20.68
CA LEU A 2 8.90 0.08 20.23
C LEU A 2 7.77 -0.88 19.81
N ALA A 3 6.66 -0.93 20.55
CA ALA A 3 5.51 -1.79 20.20
C ALA A 3 4.88 -1.42 18.83
N LEU A 4 4.76 -0.12 18.55
CA LEU A 4 4.20 0.39 17.29
C LEU A 4 5.10 0.05 16.11
N GLN A 5 6.42 0.16 16.30
CA GLN A 5 7.42 -0.20 15.31
C GLN A 5 7.51 -1.72 15.09
N ALA A 6 7.45 -2.52 16.15
CA ALA A 6 7.39 -3.97 16.04
C ALA A 6 6.14 -4.41 15.27
N ALA A 7 5.00 -3.75 15.50
CA ALA A 7 3.77 -4.00 14.75
C ALA A 7 3.92 -3.67 13.25
N THR A 8 4.57 -2.56 12.88
CA THR A 8 4.80 -2.24 11.45
C THR A 8 5.81 -3.18 10.80
N MET A 9 6.85 -3.61 11.52
CA MET A 9 7.79 -4.62 11.05
C MET A 9 7.10 -5.96 10.84
N ALA A 10 6.24 -6.37 11.78
CA ALA A 10 5.42 -7.57 11.65
C ALA A 10 4.47 -7.46 10.45
N ALA A 11 3.82 -6.31 10.26
CA ALA A 11 2.94 -6.09 9.11
C ALA A 11 3.68 -6.19 7.76
N ALA A 12 4.87 -5.58 7.67
CA ALA A 12 5.72 -5.66 6.49
C ALA A 12 6.18 -7.10 6.20
N ALA A 13 6.64 -7.83 7.23
CA ALA A 13 7.05 -9.22 7.11
C ALA A 13 5.86 -10.12 6.68
N LEU A 14 4.70 -9.95 7.31
CA LEU A 14 3.48 -10.67 6.96
C LEU A 14 3.03 -10.36 5.53
N THR A 15 3.23 -9.14 5.02
CA THR A 15 2.94 -8.80 3.62
C THR A 15 3.72 -9.72 2.68
N GLY A 16 5.02 -9.90 2.93
CA GLY A 16 5.87 -10.84 2.19
C GLY A 16 5.40 -12.30 2.33
N VAL A 17 5.03 -12.73 3.53
CA VAL A 17 4.54 -14.09 3.80
C VAL A 17 3.23 -14.39 3.08
N ILE A 18 2.26 -13.48 3.11
CA ILE A 18 0.97 -13.68 2.44
C ILE A 18 1.16 -13.66 0.92
N LEU A 19 2.02 -12.78 0.39
CA LEU A 19 2.32 -12.78 -1.04
C LEU A 19 3.05 -14.07 -1.48
N TYR A 20 4.00 -14.56 -0.68
CA TYR A 20 4.63 -15.87 -0.86
C TYR A 20 3.58 -16.99 -0.94
N ARG A 21 2.63 -17.03 -0.01
CA ARG A 21 1.56 -18.05 0.02
C ARG A 21 0.65 -17.96 -1.20
N LEU A 22 0.21 -16.76 -1.55
CA LEU A 22 -0.64 -16.51 -2.71
C LEU A 22 0.02 -17.01 -4.00
N LEU A 23 1.26 -16.62 -4.25
CA LEU A 23 1.95 -16.96 -5.49
C LEU A 23 2.44 -18.41 -5.53
N THR A 24 2.70 -19.02 -4.37
CA THR A 24 2.91 -20.48 -4.27
C THR A 24 1.66 -21.25 -4.66
N GLU A 25 0.47 -20.80 -4.22
CA GLU A 25 -0.80 -21.46 -4.56
C GLU A 25 -1.21 -21.22 -6.03
N ILE A 26 -0.88 -20.05 -6.60
CA ILE A 26 -1.18 -19.72 -8.01
C ILE A 26 -0.21 -20.40 -8.98
N HIS A 27 1.08 -20.46 -8.63
CA HIS A 27 2.15 -20.91 -9.51
C HIS A 27 2.92 -22.08 -8.88
N ASP A 28 3.99 -21.76 -8.16
CA ASP A 28 4.88 -22.73 -7.52
C ASP A 28 5.70 -22.05 -6.41
N ARG A 29 6.43 -22.88 -5.65
CA ARG A 29 7.23 -22.44 -4.51
C ARG A 29 8.33 -21.45 -4.89
N ARG A 30 8.96 -21.57 -6.07
CA ARG A 30 10.06 -20.67 -6.47
C ARG A 30 9.54 -19.27 -6.74
N VAL A 31 8.41 -19.17 -7.44
CA VAL A 31 7.73 -17.88 -7.67
C VAL A 31 7.28 -17.26 -6.35
N GLY A 32 6.72 -18.07 -5.45
CA GLY A 32 6.38 -17.64 -4.10
C GLY A 32 7.58 -17.07 -3.35
N ILE A 33 8.70 -17.80 -3.30
CA ILE A 33 9.93 -17.38 -2.61
C ILE A 33 10.42 -16.05 -3.19
N GLY A 34 10.53 -15.96 -4.51
CA GLY A 34 11.00 -14.74 -5.19
C GLY A 34 10.17 -13.51 -4.83
N ALA A 35 8.84 -13.62 -4.85
CA ALA A 35 7.96 -12.51 -4.52
C ALA A 35 7.95 -12.14 -3.02
N GLY A 36 8.02 -13.14 -2.14
CA GLY A 36 8.13 -12.93 -0.70
C GLY A 36 9.42 -12.20 -0.31
N ILE A 37 10.56 -12.67 -0.84
CA ILE A 37 11.87 -12.02 -0.66
C ILE A 37 11.85 -10.61 -1.26
N ALA A 38 11.34 -10.45 -2.49
CA ALA A 38 11.29 -9.15 -3.14
C ALA A 38 10.46 -8.15 -2.32
N THR A 39 9.38 -8.59 -1.69
CA THR A 39 8.60 -7.72 -0.80
C THR A 39 9.38 -7.39 0.48
N ALA A 40 10.00 -8.39 1.11
CA ALA A 40 10.62 -8.26 2.42
C ALA A 40 11.93 -7.47 2.44
N ILE A 41 12.74 -7.54 1.38
CA ILE A 41 14.08 -6.92 1.36
C ILE A 41 14.43 -6.09 0.11
N VAL A 42 13.74 -6.29 -1.02
CA VAL A 42 14.02 -5.54 -2.26
C VAL A 42 13.17 -4.29 -2.37
N SER A 43 11.91 -4.35 -1.92
CA SER A 43 10.92 -3.29 -2.14
C SER A 43 10.94 -2.23 -1.03
N PRO A 44 10.34 -1.04 -1.29
CA PRO A 44 10.18 0.00 -0.27
C PRO A 44 9.39 -0.41 0.98
N VAL A 45 8.65 -1.53 0.94
CA VAL A 45 8.01 -2.12 2.14
C VAL A 45 9.07 -2.38 3.22
N ALA A 46 10.25 -2.86 2.82
CA ALA A 46 11.38 -3.09 3.72
C ALA A 46 11.89 -1.77 4.33
N PHE A 47 12.01 -0.71 3.52
CA PHE A 47 12.42 0.62 3.99
C PHE A 47 11.45 1.15 5.05
N TRP A 48 10.15 1.18 4.76
CA TRP A 48 9.13 1.73 5.68
C TRP A 48 8.81 0.84 6.89
N ALA A 49 9.24 -0.43 6.92
CA ALA A 49 8.90 -1.37 7.99
C ALA A 49 9.28 -0.88 9.40
N ALA A 50 10.40 -0.17 9.55
CA ALA A 50 10.88 0.34 10.84
C ALA A 50 10.35 1.73 11.20
N ILE A 51 9.63 2.39 10.28
CA ILE A 51 9.05 3.71 10.53
C ILE A 51 7.56 3.48 10.82
N PRO A 52 7.10 3.70 12.06
CA PRO A 52 5.76 3.34 12.44
C PRO A 52 4.73 4.25 11.76
N LYS A 53 4.29 3.82 10.57
CA LYS A 53 3.28 4.49 9.74
C LYS A 53 2.24 3.48 9.30
N ARG A 54 1.02 3.96 9.12
CA ARG A 54 -0.14 3.15 8.69
C ARG A 54 0.08 2.37 7.38
N HIS A 55 0.93 2.87 6.49
CA HIS A 55 1.10 2.32 5.14
C HIS A 55 1.54 0.84 5.12
N ALA A 56 2.32 0.39 6.10
CA ALA A 56 2.71 -1.02 6.21
C ALA A 56 1.51 -1.94 6.51
N LEU A 57 0.58 -1.47 7.33
CA LEU A 57 -0.68 -2.15 7.61
C LEU A 57 -1.59 -2.15 6.37
N SER A 58 -1.66 -1.04 5.65
CA SER A 58 -2.39 -0.93 4.39
C SER A 58 -1.91 -1.96 3.35
N ALA A 59 -0.60 -2.09 3.18
CA ALA A 59 0.00 -3.07 2.28
C ALA A 59 -0.36 -4.52 2.69
N LEU A 60 -0.28 -4.83 3.99
CA LEU A 60 -0.68 -6.14 4.51
C LEU A 60 -2.14 -6.45 4.22
N LEU A 61 -3.05 -5.53 4.58
CA LEU A 61 -4.49 -5.76 4.45
C LEU A 61 -4.92 -5.86 2.98
N VAL A 62 -4.30 -5.11 2.06
CA VAL A 62 -4.48 -5.27 0.61
C VAL A 62 -4.10 -6.68 0.15
N VAL A 63 -2.94 -7.19 0.56
CA VAL A 63 -2.48 -8.53 0.14
C VAL A 63 -3.30 -9.64 0.81
N ILE A 64 -3.77 -9.45 2.05
CA ILE A 64 -4.73 -10.35 2.70
C ILE A 64 -6.03 -10.41 1.90
N THR A 65 -6.58 -9.26 1.49
CA THR A 65 -7.79 -9.20 0.66
C THR A 65 -7.61 -10.01 -0.63
N LEU A 66 -6.49 -9.83 -1.34
CA LEU A 66 -6.20 -10.61 -2.55
C LEU A 66 -6.10 -12.12 -2.29
N TYR A 67 -5.33 -12.52 -1.27
CA TYR A 67 -5.12 -13.93 -0.96
C TYR A 67 -6.42 -14.61 -0.52
N ALA A 68 -7.18 -13.96 0.36
CA ALA A 68 -8.46 -14.44 0.84
C ALA A 68 -9.50 -14.53 -0.29
N PHE A 69 -9.55 -13.52 -1.18
CA PHE A 69 -10.39 -13.54 -2.38
C PHE A 69 -10.03 -14.72 -3.29
N TYR A 70 -8.75 -14.89 -3.64
CA TYR A 70 -8.28 -16.01 -4.45
C TYR A 70 -8.69 -17.37 -3.85
N ARG A 71 -8.41 -17.57 -2.55
CA ARG A 71 -8.78 -18.79 -1.82
C ARG A 71 -10.29 -19.05 -1.79
N SER A 72 -11.10 -17.98 -1.73
CA SER A 72 -12.57 -18.07 -1.74
C SER A 72 -13.14 -18.54 -3.08
N ARG A 73 -12.36 -18.41 -4.16
CA ARG A 73 -12.71 -18.82 -5.52
C ARG A 73 -12.19 -20.21 -5.87
N THR A 74 -11.08 -20.64 -5.27
CA THR A 74 -10.48 -21.97 -5.52
C THR A 74 -11.02 -23.08 -4.63
N ARG A 75 -11.44 -22.77 -3.40
CA ARG A 75 -11.99 -23.78 -2.48
C ARG A 75 -13.50 -23.97 -2.61
N SER A 76 -13.98 -25.05 -1.98
CA SER A 76 -15.39 -25.37 -1.79
C SER A 76 -15.76 -25.39 -0.30
N GLY A 77 -17.07 -25.32 0.00
CA GLY A 77 -17.60 -25.47 1.36
C GLY A 77 -17.15 -24.40 2.36
N THR A 78 -16.99 -24.80 3.63
CA THR A 78 -16.64 -23.92 4.76
C THR A 78 -15.34 -23.15 4.57
N PRO A 79 -14.24 -23.73 4.06
CA PRO A 79 -13.00 -22.99 3.80
C PRO A 79 -13.16 -21.84 2.79
N ALA A 80 -14.02 -22.01 1.78
CA ALA A 80 -14.33 -20.95 0.81
C ALA A 80 -15.08 -19.79 1.47
N THR A 81 -16.09 -20.11 2.29
CA THR A 81 -16.86 -19.12 3.06
C THR A 81 -15.97 -18.35 4.04
N ARG A 82 -15.10 -19.04 4.80
CA ARG A 82 -14.16 -18.38 5.72
C ARG A 82 -13.21 -17.44 4.98
N SER A 83 -12.65 -17.87 3.86
CA SER A 83 -11.75 -17.03 3.06
C SER A 83 -12.50 -15.82 2.48
N HIS A 84 -13.76 -15.99 2.09
CA HIS A 84 -14.60 -14.88 1.64
C HIS A 84 -14.87 -13.87 2.75
N ALA A 85 -15.21 -14.35 3.94
CA ALA A 85 -15.41 -13.49 5.10
C ALA A 85 -14.13 -12.72 5.47
N VAL A 86 -12.96 -13.37 5.44
CA VAL A 86 -11.66 -12.71 5.67
C VAL A 86 -11.38 -11.63 4.61
N ALA A 87 -11.72 -11.88 3.33
CA ALA A 87 -11.54 -10.90 2.27
C ALA A 87 -12.33 -9.61 2.54
N TYR A 88 -13.52 -9.72 3.15
CA TYR A 88 -14.35 -8.58 3.54
C TYR A 88 -14.00 -7.98 4.90
N ALA A 89 -13.41 -8.76 5.81
CA ALA A 89 -12.92 -8.26 7.10
C ALA A 89 -11.69 -7.35 6.95
N ALA A 90 -10.79 -7.65 6.01
CA ALA A 90 -9.56 -6.89 5.82
C ALA A 90 -9.78 -5.40 5.44
N PRO A 91 -10.69 -5.04 4.50
CA PRO A 91 -11.07 -3.65 4.25
C PRO A 91 -11.63 -2.94 5.48
N VAL A 92 -12.38 -3.63 6.33
CA VAL A 92 -12.94 -3.07 7.58
C VAL A 92 -11.83 -2.80 8.60
N ALA A 93 -10.92 -3.76 8.78
CA ALA A 93 -9.73 -3.56 9.62
C ALA A 93 -8.87 -2.39 9.10
N LEU A 94 -8.81 -2.19 7.78
CA LEU A 94 -8.12 -1.04 7.20
C LEU A 94 -8.89 0.25 7.49
N ALA A 95 -10.22 0.23 7.37
CA ALA A 95 -11.08 1.39 7.65
C ALA A 95 -10.93 1.87 9.09
N TRP A 96 -10.71 0.96 10.05
CA TRP A 96 -10.42 1.31 11.44
C TRP A 96 -9.17 2.20 11.57
N THR A 97 -8.14 1.97 10.75
CA THR A 97 -6.91 2.78 10.77
C THR A 97 -6.95 3.96 9.81
N HIS A 98 -7.62 3.81 8.68
CA HIS A 98 -7.79 4.84 7.67
C HIS A 98 -9.05 4.58 6.83
N ALA A 99 -10.15 5.21 7.23
CA ALA A 99 -11.48 5.02 6.64
C ALA A 99 -11.49 5.08 5.10
N ALA A 100 -10.80 6.06 4.50
CA ALA A 100 -10.79 6.23 3.05
C ALA A 100 -10.07 5.08 2.31
N GLU A 101 -9.00 4.53 2.89
CA GLU A 101 -8.27 3.40 2.29
C GLU A 101 -9.08 2.11 2.42
N GLY A 102 -9.76 1.92 3.57
CA GLY A 102 -10.65 0.78 3.78
C GLY A 102 -11.88 0.82 2.87
N ALA A 103 -12.51 1.98 2.74
CA ALA A 103 -13.67 2.18 1.86
C ALA A 103 -13.34 1.90 0.40
N ILE A 104 -12.21 2.41 -0.12
CA ILE A 104 -11.83 2.19 -1.51
C ILE A 104 -11.44 0.73 -1.77
N LEU A 105 -10.75 0.08 -0.82
CA LEU A 105 -10.43 -1.36 -0.89
C LEU A 105 -11.72 -2.21 -0.89
N PHE A 106 -12.70 -1.87 -0.06
CA PHE A 106 -14.00 -2.52 -0.02
C PHE A 106 -14.76 -2.32 -1.34
N ALA A 107 -14.80 -1.09 -1.88
CA ALA A 107 -15.48 -0.78 -3.13
C ALA A 107 -14.88 -1.56 -4.31
N ALA A 108 -13.54 -1.59 -4.41
CA ALA A 108 -12.83 -2.37 -5.43
C ALA A 108 -13.13 -3.88 -5.29
N LEU A 109 -13.09 -4.42 -4.07
CA LEU A 109 -13.44 -5.81 -3.79
C LEU A 109 -14.88 -6.11 -4.20
N LEU A 110 -15.84 -5.29 -3.77
CA LEU A 110 -17.26 -5.50 -4.04
C LEU A 110 -17.56 -5.45 -5.56
N ALA A 111 -17.03 -4.45 -6.26
CA ALA A 111 -17.21 -4.32 -7.70
C ALA A 111 -16.68 -5.54 -8.46
N VAL A 112 -15.48 -6.02 -8.11
CA VAL A 112 -14.90 -7.21 -8.75
C VAL A 112 -15.61 -8.49 -8.30
N ASP A 113 -15.99 -8.61 -7.04
CA ASP A 113 -16.65 -9.82 -6.55
C ASP A 113 -18.02 -10.01 -7.22
N LEU A 114 -18.81 -8.93 -7.37
CA LEU A 114 -20.11 -8.96 -8.06
C LEU A 114 -19.97 -9.27 -9.55
N THR A 115 -18.98 -8.68 -10.23
CA THR A 115 -18.79 -8.86 -11.68
C THR A 115 -18.14 -10.19 -12.05
N THR A 116 -17.41 -10.81 -11.13
CA THR A 116 -16.69 -12.08 -11.36
C THR A 116 -17.30 -13.28 -10.65
N ALA A 117 -18.41 -13.09 -9.93
CA ALA A 117 -19.10 -14.14 -9.23
C ALA A 117 -19.68 -15.19 -10.18
N PRO A 118 -19.40 -16.49 -9.99
CA PRO A 118 -20.14 -17.54 -10.68
C PRO A 118 -21.60 -17.54 -10.22
N PHE A 119 -22.54 -17.58 -11.17
CA PHE A 119 -23.98 -17.75 -10.89
C PHE A 119 -24.19 -18.92 -9.93
N GLY A 120 -24.96 -18.71 -8.86
CA GLY A 120 -25.34 -19.75 -7.88
C GLY A 120 -24.35 -20.01 -6.73
N LYS A 121 -23.17 -19.36 -6.66
CA LYS A 121 -22.23 -19.53 -5.51
C LYS A 121 -22.55 -18.68 -4.27
N TRP A 122 -23.52 -17.78 -4.35
CA TRP A 122 -23.95 -16.91 -3.26
C TRP A 122 -25.05 -17.60 -2.45
N SER A 123 -24.68 -18.52 -1.58
CA SER A 123 -25.65 -19.11 -0.65
C SER A 123 -26.01 -18.11 0.46
N ARG A 124 -27.26 -18.12 0.94
CA ARG A 124 -27.70 -17.28 2.06
C ARG A 124 -26.79 -17.42 3.29
N ARG A 125 -26.29 -18.63 3.55
CA ARG A 125 -25.34 -18.91 4.65
C ARG A 125 -24.00 -18.21 4.46
N ARG A 126 -23.50 -18.15 3.23
CA ARG A 126 -22.24 -17.46 2.91
C ARG A 126 -22.40 -15.95 3.07
N LEU A 127 -23.49 -15.39 2.55
CA LEU A 127 -23.86 -13.98 2.75
C LEU A 127 -24.01 -13.62 4.23
N ALA A 128 -24.73 -14.44 5.00
CA ALA A 128 -24.87 -14.25 6.44
C ALA A 128 -23.51 -14.29 7.15
N SER A 129 -22.65 -15.26 6.84
CA SER A 129 -21.30 -15.35 7.43
C SER A 129 -20.43 -14.13 7.08
N VAL A 130 -20.46 -13.66 5.84
CA VAL A 130 -19.71 -12.46 5.43
C VAL A 130 -20.26 -11.23 6.14
N GLY A 131 -21.58 -11.05 6.17
CA GLY A 131 -22.24 -9.95 6.86
C GLY A 131 -21.95 -9.93 8.36
N SER A 132 -22.04 -11.08 9.04
CA SER A 132 -21.71 -11.19 10.46
C SER A 132 -20.25 -10.85 10.76
N VAL A 133 -19.31 -11.39 9.97
CA VAL A 133 -17.88 -11.07 10.16
C VAL A 133 -17.59 -9.60 9.86
N PHE A 134 -18.23 -9.03 8.85
CA PHE A 134 -18.13 -7.60 8.53
C PHE A 134 -18.61 -6.73 9.68
N ILE A 135 -19.78 -7.03 10.26
CA ILE A 135 -20.33 -6.32 11.43
C ILE A 135 -19.39 -6.45 12.63
N VAL A 136 -18.93 -7.67 12.95
CA VAL A 136 -17.99 -7.89 14.06
C VAL A 136 -16.68 -7.15 13.86
N ALA A 137 -16.17 -7.09 12.62
CA ALA A 137 -14.95 -6.36 12.30
C ALA A 137 -15.09 -4.84 12.45
N LEU A 138 -16.30 -4.28 12.43
CA LEU A 138 -16.55 -2.85 12.66
C LEU A 138 -16.52 -2.47 14.15
N ILE A 139 -16.72 -3.43 15.06
CA ILE A 139 -16.82 -3.17 16.51
C ILE A 139 -15.60 -2.40 17.04
N PRO A 140 -14.33 -2.76 16.75
CA PRO A 140 -13.18 -2.01 17.24
C PRO A 140 -13.19 -0.55 16.80
N MET A 141 -13.65 -0.26 15.58
CA MET A 141 -13.74 1.10 15.05
C MET A 141 -14.79 1.90 15.82
N PHE A 142 -16.01 1.38 15.99
CA PHE A 142 -17.06 2.09 16.72
C PHE A 142 -16.71 2.27 18.19
N LEU A 143 -16.11 1.26 18.81
CA LEU A 143 -15.68 1.35 20.19
C LEU A 143 -14.58 2.40 20.35
N THR A 144 -13.59 2.44 19.45
CA THR A 144 -12.53 3.46 19.48
C THR A 144 -13.11 4.87 19.30
N ASN A 145 -14.00 5.04 18.33
CA ASN A 145 -14.63 6.33 18.05
C ASN A 145 -15.49 6.78 19.24
N TYR A 146 -16.29 5.88 19.83
CA TYR A 146 -17.11 6.20 21.00
C TYR A 146 -16.26 6.56 22.22
N LEU A 147 -15.23 5.77 22.53
CA LEU A 147 -14.38 5.99 23.69
C LEU A 147 -13.54 7.28 23.60
N ILE A 148 -13.18 7.72 22.39
CA ILE A 148 -12.30 8.89 22.19
C ILE A 148 -13.10 10.15 21.83
N ALA A 149 -14.07 10.03 20.93
CA ALA A 149 -14.84 11.17 20.39
C ALA A 149 -16.24 11.29 21.01
N GLY A 150 -16.66 10.38 21.90
CA GLY A 150 -18.02 10.33 22.44
C GLY A 150 -19.09 9.90 21.42
N ASN A 151 -18.72 9.72 20.15
CA ASN A 151 -19.60 9.40 19.05
C ASN A 151 -18.99 8.26 18.20
N PRO A 152 -19.66 7.09 18.06
CA PRO A 152 -19.12 5.96 17.31
C PRO A 152 -18.94 6.25 15.81
N LEU A 153 -19.63 7.26 15.27
CA LEU A 153 -19.59 7.64 13.85
C LEU A 153 -18.55 8.72 13.55
N GLU A 154 -17.95 9.30 14.58
CA GLU A 154 -16.98 10.39 14.45
C GLU A 154 -15.57 9.87 14.72
N PRO A 155 -14.73 9.73 13.67
CA PRO A 155 -13.36 9.27 13.88
C PRO A 155 -12.55 10.36 14.59
N PRO A 156 -11.64 10.00 15.52
CA PRO A 156 -10.90 10.98 16.34
C PRO A 156 -10.16 12.08 15.58
N ARG A 157 -9.77 11.82 14.32
CA ARG A 157 -9.12 12.80 13.45
C ARG A 157 -10.01 13.97 13.01
N MET A 158 -11.32 13.86 13.24
CA MET A 158 -12.30 14.92 12.94
C MET A 158 -12.55 15.82 14.15
N LEU A 159 -12.03 15.45 15.32
CA LEU A 159 -12.03 16.33 16.49
C LEU A 159 -11.13 17.55 16.22
N PRO A 160 -11.47 18.72 16.76
CA PRO A 160 -10.60 19.90 16.73
C PRO A 160 -9.20 19.55 17.26
N GLY A 161 -8.17 20.15 16.66
CA GLY A 161 -6.81 20.04 17.19
C GLY A 161 -6.77 20.58 18.62
N TYR A 162 -6.10 19.86 19.53
CA TYR A 162 -5.85 20.36 20.87
C TYR A 162 -4.72 21.39 20.80
N ASP A 163 -5.08 22.66 20.80
CA ASP A 163 -4.12 23.77 20.66
C ASP A 163 -3.45 24.16 22.00
N GLY A 164 -3.65 23.37 23.06
CA GLY A 164 -2.98 23.56 24.36
C GLY A 164 -3.49 24.75 25.17
N THR A 165 -4.28 25.65 24.59
CA THR A 165 -5.04 26.67 25.31
C THR A 165 -6.38 26.08 25.74
N PRO A 166 -6.66 25.94 27.05
CA PRO A 166 -8.02 25.68 27.49
C PRO A 166 -8.89 26.85 27.01
N THR A 167 -9.90 26.59 26.19
CA THR A 167 -10.96 27.55 25.92
C THR A 167 -11.67 27.86 27.23
N PHE A 168 -12.04 29.12 27.45
CA PHE A 168 -12.64 29.61 28.70
C PHE A 168 -13.91 28.81 29.10
N GLU A 169 -14.63 28.23 28.12
CA GLU A 169 -15.76 27.31 28.34
C GLU A 169 -15.37 26.00 29.06
N GLN A 170 -14.12 25.56 28.97
CA GLN A 170 -13.62 24.33 29.62
C GLN A 170 -13.08 24.60 31.04
N LEU A 171 -12.89 25.87 31.41
CA LEU A 171 -12.49 26.31 32.76
C LEU A 171 -13.66 26.83 33.60
N VAL A 172 -14.81 27.12 32.98
CA VAL A 172 -16.03 27.57 33.66
C VAL A 172 -17.09 26.48 33.57
N GLY A 173 -16.83 25.36 34.25
CA GLY A 173 -17.89 24.46 34.66
C GLY A 173 -18.72 25.13 35.76
N GLU A 174 -20.04 25.17 35.56
CA GLU A 174 -21.09 25.44 36.55
C GLU A 174 -20.95 26.70 37.43
N ALA A 175 -21.51 27.81 36.96
CA ALA A 175 -22.07 28.83 37.85
C ALA A 175 -23.35 29.42 37.24
N GLU A 176 -24.48 29.17 37.89
CA GLU A 176 -25.74 29.87 37.67
C GLU A 176 -25.58 31.39 37.85
N GLY A 177 -26.12 32.19 36.93
CA GLY A 177 -26.18 33.65 37.09
C GLY A 177 -26.65 34.39 35.84
N SER A 178 -27.85 34.95 35.90
CA SER A 178 -28.52 35.77 34.90
C SER A 178 -27.79 37.08 34.54
N THR A 179 -27.92 37.55 33.28
CA THR A 179 -28.59 38.81 32.81
C THR A 179 -27.94 39.38 31.53
N GLU A 180 -28.77 39.54 30.49
CA GLU A 180 -28.81 40.47 29.34
C GLU A 180 -27.55 41.03 28.63
N GLY A 181 -27.58 40.96 27.29
CA GLY A 181 -27.22 42.08 26.41
C GLY A 181 -26.31 41.75 25.21
N GLY A 182 -26.84 41.82 23.99
CA GLY A 182 -26.04 42.09 22.78
C GLY A 182 -26.29 41.19 21.57
N GLN A 183 -27.12 41.66 20.64
CA GLN A 183 -27.28 41.10 19.29
C GLN A 183 -26.04 41.37 18.43
N HIS A 184 -25.55 40.34 17.71
CA HIS A 184 -25.32 40.47 16.27
C HIS A 184 -25.37 39.11 15.56
N THR A 185 -26.30 39.06 14.61
CA THR A 185 -26.58 38.02 13.63
C THR A 185 -25.49 37.92 12.57
N GLN A 186 -25.02 36.70 12.27
CA GLN A 186 -25.00 36.19 10.90
C GLN A 186 -24.95 34.66 10.86
N SER A 187 -25.87 34.14 10.05
CA SER A 187 -26.30 32.76 9.92
C SER A 187 -25.33 31.90 9.11
N THR A 188 -25.05 30.69 9.59
CA THR A 188 -24.90 29.52 8.72
C THR A 188 -25.59 28.34 9.37
N GLN A 189 -26.53 27.78 8.63
CA GLN A 189 -27.55 26.83 9.03
C GLN A 189 -26.91 25.46 9.36
N GLY A 190 -26.58 25.25 10.63
CA GLY A 190 -26.18 23.95 11.17
C GLY A 190 -27.42 23.09 11.43
N ASN A 191 -27.56 22.01 10.67
CA ASN A 191 -28.66 21.07 10.81
C ASN A 191 -28.56 20.37 12.18
N SER A 192 -29.71 20.29 12.85
CA SER A 192 -29.93 19.87 14.22
C SER A 192 -29.25 18.56 14.63
N GLY A 193 -28.51 18.62 15.74
CA GLY A 193 -28.12 17.45 16.51
C GLY A 193 -29.33 16.86 17.22
N SER A 194 -29.70 15.62 16.89
CA SER A 194 -30.58 14.83 17.74
C SER A 194 -29.80 14.37 18.95
N GLN A 195 -30.14 14.89 20.13
CA GLN A 195 -29.73 14.33 21.40
C GLN A 195 -30.17 12.86 21.45
N ALA A 196 -29.20 11.95 21.48
CA ALA A 196 -29.46 10.55 21.78
C ALA A 196 -29.70 10.44 23.29
N SER A 197 -30.98 10.53 23.67
CA SER A 197 -31.46 10.08 24.97
C SER A 197 -31.13 8.60 25.16
N GLU A 198 -30.87 8.23 26.41
CA GLU A 198 -30.45 6.91 26.91
C GLU A 198 -31.09 5.73 26.14
N ALA A 199 -30.25 4.97 25.43
CA ALA A 199 -30.72 3.88 24.56
C ALA A 199 -30.69 2.53 25.28
N ASP A 200 -31.85 2.22 25.83
CA ASP A 200 -32.58 0.96 25.65
C ASP A 200 -31.98 -0.01 24.60
N LEU A 201 -31.65 -1.23 25.04
CA LEU A 201 -31.01 -2.31 24.26
C LEU A 201 -31.92 -2.95 23.17
N GLN A 202 -33.07 -2.36 22.84
CA GLN A 202 -34.08 -2.94 21.93
C GLN A 202 -34.03 -2.42 20.47
N SER A 203 -33.11 -1.52 20.10
CA SER A 203 -33.13 -0.80 18.82
C SER A 203 -31.99 -1.12 17.84
N ILE A 204 -31.35 -2.28 17.95
CA ILE A 204 -30.23 -2.71 17.08
C ILE A 204 -30.48 -2.49 15.55
N PRO A 205 -31.69 -2.69 14.98
CA PRO A 205 -31.94 -2.42 13.56
C PRO A 205 -31.83 -0.94 13.16
N THR A 206 -32.24 0.00 14.03
CA THR A 206 -32.24 1.43 13.70
C THR A 206 -30.83 2.03 13.78
N THR A 207 -29.99 1.53 14.69
CA THR A 207 -28.58 1.94 14.77
C THR A 207 -27.80 1.54 13.52
N ILE A 208 -28.02 0.32 12.99
CA ILE A 208 -27.34 -0.15 11.77
C ILE A 208 -27.78 0.65 10.54
N LEU A 209 -29.08 0.95 10.43
CA LEU A 209 -29.61 1.77 9.34
C LEU A 209 -29.09 3.21 9.39
N ALA A 210 -29.08 3.83 10.58
CA ALA A 210 -28.51 5.16 10.78
C ALA A 210 -27.03 5.19 10.39
N LEU A 211 -26.28 4.16 10.77
CA LEU A 211 -24.86 4.01 10.45
C LEU A 211 -24.60 3.86 8.96
N LEU A 212 -25.45 3.09 8.26
CA LEU A 212 -25.42 2.96 6.81
C LEU A 212 -25.72 4.31 6.14
N MET A 213 -26.73 5.03 6.61
CA MET A 213 -27.10 6.34 6.07
C MET A 213 -26.02 7.40 6.30
N THR A 214 -25.34 7.39 7.45
CA THR A 214 -24.18 8.26 7.69
C THR A 214 -22.97 7.87 6.83
N ALA A 215 -22.73 6.57 6.63
CA ALA A 215 -21.69 6.13 5.70
C ALA A 215 -21.98 6.58 4.26
N LEU A 216 -23.26 6.52 3.84
CA LEU A 216 -23.71 7.03 2.55
C LEU A 216 -23.59 8.55 2.44
N SER A 217 -23.93 9.31 3.47
CA SER A 217 -23.80 10.78 3.45
C SER A 217 -22.34 11.26 3.45
N ARG A 218 -21.40 10.42 3.86
CA ARG A 218 -19.95 10.68 3.74
C ARG A 218 -19.34 10.13 2.45
N ALA A 219 -20.11 9.43 1.62
CA ALA A 219 -19.64 8.90 0.34
C ALA A 219 -19.18 10.02 -0.61
N ASP A 220 -19.77 11.21 -0.51
CA ASP A 220 -19.39 12.40 -1.27
C ASP A 220 -17.91 12.75 -1.12
N LEU A 221 -17.31 12.54 0.06
CA LEU A 221 -15.88 12.80 0.29
C LEU A 221 -14.99 11.87 -0.52
N VAL A 222 -15.34 10.58 -0.57
CA VAL A 222 -14.60 9.57 -1.35
C VAL A 222 -14.82 9.81 -2.84
N GLN A 223 -16.05 10.15 -3.24
CA GLN A 223 -16.38 10.49 -4.62
C GLN A 223 -15.59 11.71 -5.11
N ASN A 224 -15.56 12.80 -4.34
CA ASN A 224 -14.80 14.00 -4.68
C ASN A 224 -13.31 13.68 -4.84
N GLN A 225 -12.75 12.88 -3.95
CA GLN A 225 -11.34 12.49 -4.04
C GLN A 225 -11.05 11.59 -5.26
N LEU A 226 -12.00 10.76 -5.69
CA LEU A 226 -11.88 10.00 -6.94
C LEU A 226 -11.98 10.89 -8.18
N VAL A 227 -12.86 11.90 -8.18
CA VAL A 227 -12.99 12.89 -9.27
C VAL A 227 -11.72 13.72 -9.40
N GLU A 228 -11.14 14.16 -8.29
CA GLU A 228 -9.84 14.82 -8.26
C GLU A 228 -8.73 13.89 -8.78
N GLY A 229 -8.77 12.61 -8.40
CA GLY A 229 -7.87 11.58 -8.92
C GLY A 229 -7.96 11.40 -10.44
N LEU A 230 -9.18 11.36 -10.99
CA LEU A 230 -9.42 11.27 -12.44
C LEU A 230 -8.90 12.51 -13.18
N THR A 231 -9.11 13.68 -12.60
CA THR A 231 -8.53 14.93 -13.12
C THR A 231 -7.00 14.90 -13.06
N ALA A 232 -6.42 14.35 -11.99
CA ALA A 232 -4.97 14.24 -11.87
C ALA A 232 -4.33 13.29 -12.90
N ILE A 233 -5.07 12.29 -13.41
CA ILE A 233 -4.59 11.41 -14.50
C ILE A 233 -4.44 12.18 -15.82
N THR A 234 -5.20 13.25 -16.05
CA THR A 234 -5.07 14.04 -17.28
C THR A 234 -3.81 14.92 -17.29
N ASN A 235 -3.07 14.96 -16.17
CA ASN A 235 -1.79 15.64 -16.08
C ASN A 235 -0.62 14.65 -16.32
N PRO A 236 -0.07 14.58 -17.55
CA PRO A 236 0.99 13.62 -17.90
C PRO A 236 2.30 13.90 -17.15
N GLU A 237 2.61 15.15 -16.87
CA GLU A 237 3.80 15.56 -16.12
C GLU A 237 3.75 15.01 -14.69
N ARG A 238 2.62 15.15 -14.01
CA ARG A 238 2.42 14.56 -12.67
C ARG A 238 2.57 13.04 -12.70
N LEU A 239 1.97 12.36 -13.69
CA LEU A 239 2.12 10.90 -13.81
C LEU A 239 3.58 10.49 -14.03
N TYR A 240 4.32 11.24 -14.85
CA TYR A 240 5.74 11.02 -15.08
C TYR A 240 6.56 11.17 -13.79
N HIS A 241 6.33 12.24 -13.02
CA HIS A 241 7.03 12.49 -11.75
C HIS A 241 6.60 11.59 -10.58
N VAL A 242 5.46 10.91 -10.69
CA VAL A 242 5.02 9.93 -9.67
C VAL A 242 5.50 8.52 -10.01
N PHE A 243 5.42 8.11 -11.28
CA PHE A 243 5.62 6.73 -11.67
C PHE A 243 6.96 6.45 -12.35
N ILE A 244 7.55 7.41 -13.06
CA ILE A 244 8.69 7.15 -13.95
C ILE A 244 9.96 7.81 -13.42
N ARG A 245 10.04 9.14 -13.38
CA ARG A 245 11.26 9.86 -13.06
C ARG A 245 10.98 11.11 -12.23
N SER A 246 11.61 11.21 -11.06
CA SER A 246 11.36 12.32 -10.12
C SER A 246 11.98 13.62 -10.63
N GLY A 247 13.12 13.54 -11.30
CA GLY A 247 13.84 14.68 -11.88
C GLY A 247 14.68 15.45 -10.85
N TRP A 248 15.47 16.41 -11.34
CA TRP A 248 16.26 17.33 -10.53
C TRP A 248 15.65 18.73 -10.63
N LEU A 249 15.28 19.33 -9.50
CA LEU A 249 14.76 20.69 -9.44
C LEU A 249 15.67 21.54 -8.55
N GLY A 250 16.30 22.56 -9.14
CA GLY A 250 17.20 23.50 -8.45
C GLY A 250 16.52 24.46 -7.46
N HIS A 251 15.22 24.30 -7.21
CA HIS A 251 14.42 25.14 -6.29
C HIS A 251 13.77 24.33 -5.15
N THR A 252 14.44 23.30 -4.62
CA THR A 252 13.91 22.54 -3.47
C THR A 252 14.20 23.26 -2.14
N SER A 253 13.33 23.06 -1.15
CA SER A 253 13.22 23.91 0.05
C SER A 253 14.52 24.00 0.89
N ILE A 254 14.71 25.13 1.57
CA ILE A 254 15.79 25.42 2.54
C ILE A 254 15.97 24.30 3.59
N ARG A 255 14.92 23.50 3.86
CA ARG A 255 14.93 22.40 4.83
C ARG A 255 15.67 21.13 4.37
N ASN A 256 15.92 20.97 3.08
CA ASN A 256 16.62 19.81 2.48
C ASN A 256 17.92 20.24 1.74
N ASN A 257 18.57 21.33 2.16
CA ASN A 257 19.78 21.87 1.51
C ASN A 257 19.64 22.10 -0.02
N SER A 258 18.43 22.36 -0.53
CA SER A 258 18.17 22.50 -1.97
C SER A 258 18.39 21.23 -2.80
N GLU A 259 18.30 20.04 -2.19
CA GLU A 259 18.46 18.75 -2.86
C GLU A 259 17.13 17.95 -2.97
N ALA A 260 16.83 17.46 -4.17
CA ALA A 260 15.66 16.62 -4.45
C ALA A 260 15.88 15.15 -4.04
N ILE A 261 15.53 14.82 -2.80
CA ILE A 261 15.61 13.45 -2.21
C ILE A 261 14.47 12.51 -2.63
N THR A 262 13.86 12.71 -3.81
CA THR A 262 12.61 12.06 -4.18
C THR A 262 12.79 10.89 -5.14
N LEU A 263 12.16 9.75 -4.86
CA LEU A 263 12.06 8.62 -5.80
C LEU A 263 10.62 8.37 -6.25
N THR A 264 10.44 8.03 -7.52
CA THR A 264 9.17 7.56 -8.11
C THR A 264 8.90 6.09 -7.79
N VAL A 265 7.73 5.58 -8.15
CA VAL A 265 7.40 4.16 -8.03
C VAL A 265 8.42 3.27 -8.76
N LEU A 266 8.80 3.61 -10.00
CA LEU A 266 9.74 2.80 -10.78
C LEU A 266 11.17 2.91 -10.27
N GLU A 267 11.60 4.10 -9.86
CA GLU A 267 12.91 4.32 -9.24
C GLU A 267 13.01 3.62 -7.88
N SER A 268 11.90 3.46 -7.17
CA SER A 268 11.86 2.76 -5.88
C SER A 268 11.76 1.23 -6.02
N LEU A 269 11.23 0.72 -7.14
CA LEU A 269 11.09 -0.70 -7.43
C LEU A 269 11.35 -0.96 -8.92
N PRO A 270 12.62 -1.13 -9.35
CA PRO A 270 12.94 -1.34 -10.76
C PRO A 270 12.28 -2.59 -11.36
N LEU A 271 12.00 -3.61 -10.52
CA LEU A 271 11.25 -4.80 -10.91
C LEU A 271 9.85 -4.48 -11.49
N ALA A 272 9.21 -3.38 -11.07
CA ALA A 272 7.93 -2.96 -11.61
C ALA A 272 8.01 -2.55 -13.09
N GLY A 273 9.22 -2.33 -13.63
CA GLY A 273 9.48 -2.05 -15.04
C GLY A 273 8.84 -3.06 -15.99
N THR A 274 8.76 -4.34 -15.59
CA THR A 274 8.15 -5.38 -16.43
C THR A 274 6.67 -5.11 -16.74
N LEU A 275 5.97 -4.35 -15.89
CA LEU A 275 4.56 -4.04 -16.05
C LEU A 275 4.30 -3.03 -17.18
N PHE A 276 5.30 -2.25 -17.60
CA PHE A 276 5.19 -1.33 -18.74
C PHE A 276 4.98 -2.05 -20.08
N VAL A 277 5.24 -3.36 -20.14
CA VAL A 277 4.96 -4.19 -21.33
C VAL A 277 3.48 -4.61 -21.40
N LEU A 278 2.74 -4.54 -20.28
CA LEU A 278 1.34 -4.99 -20.21
C LEU A 278 0.40 -4.23 -21.15
N PRO A 279 0.44 -2.88 -21.28
CA PRO A 279 -0.40 -2.15 -22.23
C PRO A 279 -0.19 -2.62 -23.68
N VAL A 280 1.07 -2.82 -24.09
CA VAL A 280 1.42 -3.32 -25.43
C VAL A 280 0.91 -4.77 -25.62
N ALA A 281 0.95 -5.58 -24.56
CA ALA A 281 0.39 -6.95 -24.56
C ALA A 281 -1.13 -6.94 -24.70
N ALA A 282 -1.81 -6.11 -23.91
CA ALA A 282 -3.25 -5.97 -23.87
C ALA A 282 -3.81 -5.50 -25.22
N VAL A 283 -3.22 -4.48 -25.85
CA VAL A 283 -3.64 -3.99 -27.17
C VAL A 283 -3.56 -5.09 -28.23
N SER A 284 -2.49 -5.88 -28.22
CA SER A 284 -2.34 -7.00 -29.18
C SER A 284 -3.30 -8.16 -28.93
N HIS A 285 -3.78 -8.32 -27.70
CA HIS A 285 -4.74 -9.35 -27.30
C HIS A 285 -6.17 -8.90 -27.62
N TYR A 286 -6.50 -7.64 -27.34
CA TYR A 286 -7.79 -7.02 -27.66
C TYR A 286 -8.08 -7.07 -29.17
N ARG A 287 -7.05 -6.84 -30.01
CA ARG A 287 -7.14 -7.00 -31.47
C ARG A 287 -7.45 -8.44 -31.91
N ARG A 288 -7.31 -9.45 -31.05
CA ARG A 288 -7.44 -10.89 -31.38
C ARG A 288 -8.71 -11.55 -30.80
N LYS A 289 -9.79 -10.79 -30.62
CA LYS A 289 -11.10 -11.15 -30.02
C LYS A 289 -11.07 -11.35 -28.50
N LEU A 290 -11.75 -10.44 -27.81
CA LEU A 290 -12.08 -10.53 -26.40
C LEU A 290 -13.43 -11.26 -26.24
N GLU A 291 -13.41 -12.58 -26.15
CA GLU A 291 -14.59 -13.31 -25.66
C GLU A 291 -14.67 -13.10 -24.14
N TRP A 292 -15.49 -12.14 -23.72
CA TRP A 292 -15.79 -11.92 -22.31
C TRP A 292 -16.64 -13.09 -21.80
N SER A 293 -15.99 -14.19 -21.44
CA SER A 293 -16.64 -15.24 -20.67
C SER A 293 -17.01 -14.68 -19.30
N ARG A 294 -18.29 -14.75 -18.93
CA ARG A 294 -18.80 -14.38 -17.60
C ARG A 294 -18.19 -15.23 -16.47
N GLN A 295 -17.48 -16.31 -16.80
CA GLN A 295 -16.79 -17.18 -15.84
C GLN A 295 -15.28 -16.98 -15.94
N LEU A 296 -14.77 -15.93 -15.29
CA LEU A 296 -13.33 -15.77 -15.12
C LEU A 296 -12.78 -16.89 -14.23
N SER A 297 -11.62 -17.43 -14.61
CA SER A 297 -10.89 -18.34 -13.72
C SER A 297 -10.51 -17.60 -12.41
N PRO A 298 -10.38 -18.31 -11.28
CA PRO A 298 -9.99 -17.69 -10.01
C PRO A 298 -8.73 -16.81 -10.12
N LYS A 299 -7.77 -17.23 -10.95
CA LYS A 299 -6.54 -16.48 -11.23
C LYS A 299 -6.84 -15.15 -11.93
N ARG A 300 -7.67 -15.15 -12.98
CA ARG A 300 -8.05 -13.94 -13.72
C ARG A 300 -8.91 -12.99 -12.88
N ALA A 301 -9.85 -13.52 -12.10
CA ALA A 301 -10.64 -12.69 -11.18
C ALA A 301 -9.74 -11.98 -10.15
N THR A 302 -8.71 -12.67 -9.66
CA THR A 302 -7.72 -12.08 -8.73
C THR A 302 -6.84 -11.04 -9.44
N ASP A 303 -6.50 -11.25 -10.72
CA ASP A 303 -5.78 -10.25 -11.53
C ASP A 303 -6.59 -8.96 -11.70
N VAL A 304 -7.89 -9.10 -11.99
CA VAL A 304 -8.83 -7.96 -12.08
C VAL A 304 -8.94 -7.25 -10.74
N LEU A 305 -9.01 -7.99 -9.62
CA LEU A 305 -9.04 -7.39 -8.28
C LEU A 305 -7.73 -6.63 -7.97
N ALA A 306 -6.57 -7.22 -8.26
CA ALA A 306 -5.29 -6.57 -8.04
C ALA A 306 -5.15 -5.28 -8.85
N ALA A 307 -5.58 -5.30 -10.12
CA ALA A 307 -5.61 -4.12 -10.98
C ALA A 307 -6.59 -3.06 -10.46
N ALA A 308 -7.80 -3.46 -10.07
CA ALA A 308 -8.81 -2.55 -9.53
C ALA A 308 -8.32 -1.85 -8.25
N ILE A 309 -7.70 -2.60 -7.32
CA ILE A 309 -7.12 -2.03 -6.10
C ILE A 309 -5.97 -1.08 -6.45
N ALA A 310 -5.06 -1.47 -7.35
CA ALA A 310 -3.93 -0.62 -7.75
C ALA A 310 -4.40 0.71 -8.36
N VAL A 311 -5.39 0.67 -9.26
CA VAL A 311 -5.99 1.87 -9.87
C VAL A 311 -6.67 2.73 -8.80
N ALA A 312 -7.44 2.12 -7.91
CA ALA A 312 -8.20 2.86 -6.91
C ALA A 312 -7.29 3.55 -5.87
N PHE A 313 -6.22 2.88 -5.43
CA PHE A 313 -5.20 3.50 -4.58
C PHE A 313 -4.36 4.55 -5.33
N ALA A 314 -4.08 4.37 -6.62
CA ALA A 314 -3.42 5.40 -7.41
C ALA A 314 -4.30 6.65 -7.49
N LEU A 315 -5.59 6.51 -7.83
CA LEU A 315 -6.54 7.61 -7.97
C LEU A 315 -6.67 8.44 -6.69
N ILE A 316 -6.85 7.80 -5.54
CA ILE A 316 -7.08 8.53 -4.28
C ILE A 316 -5.85 9.33 -3.82
N TYR A 317 -4.64 8.89 -4.17
CA TYR A 317 -3.40 9.54 -3.75
C TYR A 317 -2.77 10.45 -4.79
N LEU A 318 -3.03 10.24 -6.08
CA LEU A 318 -2.48 11.05 -7.15
C LEU A 318 -2.64 12.57 -6.93
N PRO A 319 -3.79 13.12 -6.46
CA PRO A 319 -3.93 14.56 -6.27
C PRO A 319 -3.11 15.09 -5.09
N VAL A 320 -2.91 14.29 -4.03
CA VAL A 320 -2.33 14.73 -2.75
C VAL A 320 -0.85 14.32 -2.59
N LEU A 321 -0.29 13.55 -3.53
CA LEU A 321 1.10 13.08 -3.43
C LEU A 321 2.10 14.26 -3.42
N PRO A 322 2.99 14.33 -2.41
CA PRO A 322 4.05 15.32 -2.39
C PRO A 322 5.08 14.98 -3.45
N LEU A 323 5.15 15.76 -4.54
CA LEU A 323 6.01 15.43 -5.69
C LEU A 323 7.50 15.64 -5.43
N TYR A 324 7.88 16.45 -4.43
CA TYR A 324 9.26 16.93 -4.27
C TYR A 324 9.84 16.78 -2.86
N ALA A 325 9.12 16.10 -1.95
CA ALA A 325 9.50 15.97 -0.54
C ALA A 325 9.14 14.58 0.02
N GLN A 326 9.52 13.52 -0.69
CA GLN A 326 9.29 12.14 -0.24
C GLN A 326 10.39 11.19 -0.69
N ILE A 327 11.03 10.47 0.23
CA ILE A 327 12.12 9.52 -0.11
C ILE A 327 11.66 8.45 -1.10
N THR A 328 10.50 7.87 -0.84
CA THR A 328 9.76 6.96 -1.72
C THR A 328 8.27 7.27 -1.57
N PRO A 329 7.39 6.90 -2.52
CA PRO A 329 5.98 7.27 -2.48
C PRO A 329 5.22 6.45 -1.43
N ARG A 330 5.37 6.83 -0.16
CA ARG A 330 4.87 6.09 1.01
C ARG A 330 3.36 5.88 1.01
N TYR A 331 2.60 6.80 0.42
CA TYR A 331 1.15 6.66 0.29
C TYR A 331 0.76 5.58 -0.73
N LEU A 332 1.64 5.31 -1.70
CA LEU A 332 1.51 4.24 -2.67
C LEU A 332 2.16 2.93 -2.21
N LEU A 333 2.51 2.79 -0.91
CA LEU A 333 3.15 1.57 -0.41
C LEU A 333 2.38 0.28 -0.76
N PRO A 334 1.02 0.25 -0.71
CA PRO A 334 0.26 -0.93 -1.11
C PRO A 334 0.41 -1.32 -2.58
N LEU A 335 0.84 -0.41 -3.46
CA LEU A 335 1.06 -0.72 -4.88
C LEU A 335 2.30 -1.58 -5.10
N PHE A 336 3.32 -1.53 -4.24
CA PHE A 336 4.53 -2.35 -4.42
C PHE A 336 4.30 -3.86 -4.35
N PRO A 337 3.59 -4.42 -3.34
CA PRO A 337 3.28 -5.85 -3.37
C PRO A 337 2.29 -6.22 -4.50
N LEU A 338 1.40 -5.30 -4.92
CA LEU A 338 0.55 -5.50 -6.11
C LEU A 338 1.37 -5.52 -7.40
N ALA A 339 2.39 -4.67 -7.51
CA ALA A 339 3.31 -4.66 -8.63
C ALA A 339 4.10 -5.97 -8.67
N LEU A 340 4.65 -6.42 -7.55
CA LEU A 340 5.33 -7.72 -7.44
C LEU A 340 4.41 -8.90 -7.75
N TYR A 341 3.14 -8.85 -7.33
CA TYR A 341 2.12 -9.79 -7.78
C TYR A 341 2.03 -9.80 -9.31
N GLY A 342 1.85 -8.63 -9.95
CA GLY A 342 1.79 -8.51 -11.40
C GLY A 342 3.04 -9.00 -12.13
N VAL A 343 4.23 -8.68 -11.61
CA VAL A 343 5.54 -9.13 -12.11
C VAL A 343 5.60 -10.66 -12.12
N ALA A 344 5.19 -11.30 -11.02
CA ALA A 344 5.15 -12.76 -10.90
C ALA A 344 4.12 -13.43 -11.84
N ARG A 345 3.10 -12.69 -12.29
CA ARG A 345 2.13 -13.20 -13.27
C ARG A 345 2.70 -13.29 -14.69
N LEU A 346 3.86 -12.68 -14.98
CA LEU A 346 4.49 -12.75 -16.30
C LEU A 346 5.22 -14.10 -16.53
N PRO A 347 4.94 -14.82 -17.62
CA PRO A 347 5.62 -16.10 -17.93
C PRO A 347 7.14 -15.98 -18.03
N ALA A 348 7.64 -14.93 -18.70
CA ALA A 348 9.07 -14.67 -18.86
C ALA A 348 9.80 -14.58 -17.50
N VAL A 349 9.21 -13.83 -16.55
CA VAL A 349 9.73 -13.70 -15.19
C VAL A 349 9.77 -15.06 -14.48
N ARG A 350 8.67 -15.83 -14.55
CA ARG A 350 8.63 -17.16 -13.90
C ARG A 350 9.70 -18.12 -14.44
N ARG A 351 9.94 -18.12 -15.75
CA ARG A 351 11.02 -18.92 -16.35
C ARG A 351 12.39 -18.51 -15.81
N ALA A 352 12.67 -17.20 -15.81
CA ALA A 352 13.91 -16.66 -15.27
C ALA A 352 14.14 -16.98 -13.78
N LEU A 353 13.07 -17.04 -12.97
CA LEU A 353 13.16 -17.43 -11.55
C LEU A 353 13.63 -18.88 -11.31
N HIS A 354 13.60 -19.73 -12.34
CA HIS A 354 14.06 -21.12 -12.23
C HIS A 354 15.56 -21.27 -12.56
N GLU A 355 16.20 -20.23 -13.08
CA GLU A 355 17.62 -20.26 -13.45
C GLU A 355 18.52 -20.14 -12.21
N ARG A 356 19.54 -21.00 -12.14
CA ARG A 356 20.55 -20.94 -11.07
C ARG A 356 21.34 -19.64 -11.09
N LEU A 357 21.50 -19.05 -12.28
CA LEU A 357 22.22 -17.80 -12.49
C LEU A 357 21.61 -16.63 -11.71
N LEU A 358 20.30 -16.67 -11.43
CA LEU A 358 19.64 -15.63 -10.65
C LEU A 358 20.29 -15.42 -9.29
N LEU A 359 20.56 -16.51 -8.56
CA LEU A 359 21.14 -16.42 -7.21
C LEU A 359 22.57 -15.91 -7.24
N TRP A 360 23.36 -16.38 -8.21
CA TRP A 360 24.75 -15.94 -8.39
C TRP A 360 24.82 -14.47 -8.77
N THR A 361 24.05 -14.03 -9.77
CA THR A 361 24.02 -12.64 -10.18
C THR A 361 23.49 -11.73 -9.07
N TYR A 362 22.52 -12.20 -8.27
CA TYR A 362 22.03 -11.45 -7.12
C TYR A 362 23.12 -11.28 -6.06
N ALA A 363 23.80 -12.37 -5.70
CA ALA A 363 24.89 -12.35 -4.72
C ALA A 363 26.04 -11.44 -5.18
N VAL A 364 26.47 -11.58 -6.43
CA VAL A 364 27.51 -10.72 -7.04
C VAL A 364 27.04 -9.26 -7.06
N GLY A 365 25.80 -8.98 -7.46
CA GLY A 365 25.25 -7.64 -7.49
C GLY A 365 25.19 -6.98 -6.12
N VAL A 366 24.83 -7.72 -5.07
CA VAL A 366 24.78 -7.19 -3.69
C VAL A 366 26.18 -7.03 -3.11
N PHE A 367 27.01 -8.08 -3.13
CA PHE A 367 28.31 -8.05 -2.43
C PHE A 367 29.36 -7.26 -3.20
N ILE A 368 29.54 -7.53 -4.50
CA ILE A 368 30.55 -6.84 -5.31
C ILE A 368 30.00 -5.51 -5.79
N GLY A 369 28.78 -5.51 -6.35
CA GLY A 369 28.13 -4.27 -6.83
C GLY A 369 27.88 -3.27 -5.70
N GLY A 370 27.53 -3.75 -4.50
CA GLY A 370 27.41 -2.90 -3.31
C GLY A 370 28.71 -2.24 -2.91
N GLN A 371 29.82 -2.99 -2.84
CA GLN A 371 31.14 -2.43 -2.52
C GLN A 371 31.58 -1.37 -3.55
N LEU A 372 31.40 -1.66 -4.85
CA LEU A 372 31.69 -0.71 -5.92
C LEU A 372 30.84 0.56 -5.79
N LEU A 373 29.57 0.42 -5.43
CA LEU A 373 28.68 1.55 -5.20
C LEU A 373 29.12 2.40 -4.00
N ILE A 374 29.54 1.77 -2.89
CA ILE A 374 30.10 2.47 -1.72
C ILE A 374 31.32 3.30 -2.15
N VAL A 375 32.28 2.69 -2.84
CA VAL A 375 33.49 3.36 -3.30
C VAL A 375 33.15 4.52 -4.24
N TRP A 376 32.21 4.31 -5.17
CA TRP A 376 31.79 5.36 -6.09
C TRP A 376 31.14 6.54 -5.37
N VAL A 377 30.22 6.28 -4.43
CA VAL A 377 29.56 7.29 -3.59
C VAL A 377 30.60 8.08 -2.80
N ALA A 378 31.52 7.39 -2.10
CA ALA A 378 32.54 8.02 -1.27
C ALA A 378 33.51 8.92 -2.05
N LEU A 379 33.74 8.64 -3.34
CA LEU A 379 34.67 9.40 -4.18
C LEU A 379 34.00 10.53 -4.98
N ASN A 380 32.71 10.41 -5.30
CA ASN A 380 32.05 11.27 -6.30
C ASN A 380 30.81 12.01 -5.80
N ILE A 381 30.23 11.62 -4.66
CA ILE A 381 28.98 12.20 -4.18
C ILE A 381 29.24 13.05 -2.94
N ASN A 382 28.78 14.30 -2.99
CA ASN A 382 28.96 15.24 -1.89
C ASN A 382 27.65 15.52 -1.12
N GLY A 383 26.51 15.00 -1.61
CA GLY A 383 25.19 15.27 -1.06
C GLY A 383 24.24 14.06 -1.02
N LEU A 384 23.28 14.09 -0.09
CA LEU A 384 22.28 13.02 0.09
C LEU A 384 21.36 12.90 -1.13
N GLY A 385 20.94 14.03 -1.70
CA GLY A 385 20.13 14.07 -2.91
C GLY A 385 20.85 13.50 -4.11
N GLU A 386 22.13 13.81 -4.29
CA GLU A 386 22.95 13.20 -5.36
C GLU A 386 23.04 11.67 -5.21
N ALA A 387 23.19 11.18 -3.98
CA ALA A 387 23.19 9.74 -3.70
C ALA A 387 21.83 9.10 -4.04
N VAL A 388 20.73 9.72 -3.64
CA VAL A 388 19.37 9.25 -3.98
C VAL A 388 19.15 9.28 -5.50
N GLN A 389 19.64 10.32 -6.19
CA GLN A 389 19.53 10.44 -7.65
C GLN A 389 20.37 9.39 -8.39
N LEU A 390 21.53 9.00 -7.88
CA LEU A 390 22.29 7.87 -8.40
C LEU A 390 21.46 6.59 -8.39
N HIS A 391 20.83 6.27 -7.24
CA HIS A 391 19.95 5.10 -7.13
C HIS A 391 18.77 5.19 -8.08
N ALA A 392 18.19 6.39 -8.23
CA ALA A 392 17.09 6.65 -9.15
C ALA A 392 17.47 6.31 -10.60
N VAL A 393 18.60 6.84 -11.08
CA VAL A 393 19.10 6.61 -12.44
C VAL A 393 19.50 5.15 -12.65
N LEU A 394 20.18 4.54 -11.69
CA LEU A 394 20.55 3.12 -11.74
C LEU A 394 19.31 2.23 -11.84
N ASN A 395 18.31 2.45 -10.99
CA ASN A 395 17.08 1.67 -10.99
C ASN A 395 16.29 1.89 -12.29
N LEU A 396 16.25 3.12 -12.81
CA LEU A 396 15.58 3.41 -14.08
C LEU A 396 16.28 2.72 -15.27
N ALA A 397 17.61 2.71 -15.31
CA ALA A 397 18.39 2.01 -16.33
C ALA A 397 18.13 0.48 -16.27
N LEU A 398 18.12 -0.10 -15.08
CA LEU A 398 17.82 -1.52 -14.88
C LEU A 398 16.37 -1.86 -15.26
N ALA A 399 15.41 -0.98 -14.95
CA ALA A 399 14.03 -1.12 -15.38
C ALA A 399 13.89 -1.07 -16.92
N ALA A 400 14.64 -0.19 -17.58
CA ALA A 400 14.67 -0.12 -19.04
C ALA A 400 15.22 -1.43 -19.66
N LEU A 401 16.27 -2.02 -19.07
CA LEU A 401 16.78 -3.32 -19.49
C LEU A 401 15.74 -4.44 -19.31
N LEU A 402 14.95 -4.44 -18.23
CA LEU A 402 13.85 -5.40 -18.05
C LEU A 402 12.79 -5.27 -19.15
N VAL A 403 12.39 -4.03 -19.46
CA VAL A 403 11.42 -3.76 -20.53
C VAL A 403 11.98 -4.22 -21.88
N ALA A 404 13.24 -3.91 -22.17
CA ALA A 404 13.92 -4.31 -23.40
C ALA A 404 14.00 -5.83 -23.54
N TRP A 405 14.35 -6.55 -22.47
CA TRP A 405 14.43 -8.01 -22.49
C TRP A 405 13.06 -8.67 -22.78
N ILE A 406 12.00 -8.26 -22.07
CA ILE A 406 10.66 -8.82 -22.30
C ILE A 406 10.15 -8.42 -23.70
N GLY A 407 10.45 -7.20 -24.14
CA GLY A 407 10.17 -6.74 -25.50
C GLY A 407 10.87 -7.60 -26.55
N ALA A 408 12.16 -7.90 -26.35
CA ALA A 408 12.96 -8.74 -27.23
C ALA A 408 12.41 -10.16 -27.32
N GLU A 409 12.07 -10.82 -26.19
CA GLU A 409 11.46 -12.16 -26.21
C GLU A 409 10.20 -12.19 -27.08
N ARG A 410 9.40 -11.13 -26.99
CA ARG A 410 8.14 -11.02 -27.73
C ARG A 410 8.30 -10.68 -29.21
N VAL A 411 9.22 -9.80 -29.56
CA VAL A 411 9.49 -9.43 -30.96
C VAL A 411 10.18 -10.57 -31.70
N LEU A 412 11.13 -11.23 -31.04
CA LEU A 412 11.92 -12.32 -31.63
C LEU A 412 11.20 -13.68 -31.53
N ASN A 413 10.12 -13.79 -30.75
CA ASN A 413 9.46 -15.06 -30.42
C ASN A 413 10.44 -16.12 -29.89
N GLN A 414 11.45 -15.69 -29.12
CA GLN A 414 12.48 -16.53 -28.54
C GLN A 414 12.56 -16.29 -27.04
N GLU A 415 12.95 -17.32 -26.29
CA GLU A 415 13.02 -17.26 -24.83
C GLU A 415 14.48 -17.09 -24.39
N PHE A 416 14.75 -16.12 -23.52
CA PHE A 416 16.08 -15.82 -23.01
C PHE A 416 16.08 -15.88 -21.47
N PRO A 417 15.78 -17.04 -20.84
CA PRO A 417 15.57 -17.13 -19.40
C PRO A 417 16.83 -16.77 -18.59
N ARG A 418 18.03 -17.09 -19.09
CA ARG A 418 19.30 -16.74 -18.44
C ARG A 418 19.54 -15.23 -18.43
N THR A 419 19.29 -14.55 -19.55
CA THR A 419 19.39 -13.09 -19.64
C THR A 419 18.40 -12.43 -18.69
N GLY A 420 17.15 -12.91 -18.69
CA GLY A 420 16.13 -12.48 -17.74
C GLY A 420 16.53 -12.66 -16.28
N ALA A 421 17.13 -13.81 -15.95
CA ALA A 421 17.60 -14.11 -14.61
C ALA A 421 18.66 -13.11 -14.15
N CYS A 422 19.62 -12.76 -15.02
CA CYS A 422 20.61 -11.73 -14.72
C CYS A 422 19.97 -10.36 -14.47
N ILE A 423 19.10 -9.90 -15.37
CA ILE A 423 18.51 -8.56 -15.28
C ILE A 423 17.60 -8.47 -14.04
N ILE A 424 16.75 -9.47 -13.79
CA ILE A 424 15.90 -9.53 -12.57
C ILE A 424 16.77 -9.52 -11.31
N ALA A 425 17.86 -10.30 -11.29
CA ALA A 425 18.78 -10.35 -10.17
C ALA A 425 19.47 -9.00 -9.91
N LEU A 426 19.88 -8.28 -10.96
CA LEU A 426 20.47 -6.95 -10.84
C LEU A 426 19.44 -5.93 -10.34
N CYS A 427 18.21 -5.94 -10.84
CA CYS A 427 17.12 -5.12 -10.29
C CYS A 427 16.86 -5.41 -8.81
N ALA A 428 16.86 -6.69 -8.43
CA ALA A 428 16.66 -7.10 -7.04
C ALA A 428 17.84 -6.68 -6.15
N ALA A 429 19.07 -6.81 -6.65
CA ALA A 429 20.27 -6.35 -5.96
C ALA A 429 20.24 -4.83 -5.76
N ALA A 430 19.92 -4.05 -6.79
CA ALA A 430 19.85 -2.59 -6.70
C ALA A 430 18.77 -2.10 -5.71
N GLY A 431 17.59 -2.75 -5.68
CA GLY A 431 16.57 -2.48 -4.66
C GLY A 431 17.03 -2.86 -3.25
N THR A 432 17.71 -4.00 -3.08
CA THR A 432 18.29 -4.42 -1.78
C THR A 432 19.34 -3.41 -1.30
N LEU A 433 20.25 -3.00 -2.19
CA LEU A 433 21.27 -2.00 -1.89
C LEU A 433 20.60 -0.69 -1.48
N PHE A 434 19.64 -0.18 -2.26
CA PHE A 434 18.93 1.04 -1.87
C PHE A 434 18.34 0.94 -0.45
N VAL A 435 17.67 -0.16 -0.10
CA VAL A 435 17.12 -0.35 1.27
C VAL A 435 18.23 -0.36 2.33
N LEU A 436 19.36 -1.01 2.07
CA LEU A 436 20.51 -1.07 2.99
C LEU A 436 21.13 0.31 3.18
N PHE A 437 21.52 0.99 2.10
CA PHE A 437 22.10 2.34 2.14
C PHE A 437 21.14 3.35 2.76
N ALA A 438 19.85 3.28 2.40
CA ALA A 438 18.83 4.15 2.97
C ALA A 438 18.72 4.02 4.49
N ARG A 439 18.93 2.82 5.05
CA ARG A 439 18.83 2.58 6.49
C ARG A 439 20.12 2.80 7.27
N ILE A 440 21.26 2.46 6.66
CA ILE A 440 22.56 2.45 7.35
C ILE A 440 23.22 3.83 7.25
N GLU A 441 23.15 4.47 6.07
CA GLU A 441 23.96 5.66 5.77
C GLU A 441 23.10 6.91 5.57
N TYR A 442 22.11 6.84 4.66
CA TYR A 442 21.42 8.04 4.15
C TYR A 442 20.37 8.61 5.09
N PHE A 443 19.65 7.73 5.79
CA PHE A 443 18.64 8.10 6.77
C PHE A 443 18.90 7.35 8.07
N ALA A 444 20.16 7.33 8.51
CA ALA A 444 20.50 6.99 9.88
C ALA A 444 19.73 7.95 10.79
N VAL A 445 18.49 7.59 11.11
CA VAL A 445 17.67 8.30 12.09
C VAL A 445 18.53 8.32 13.33
N GLY A 446 18.92 9.52 13.78
CA GLY A 446 19.71 9.71 14.99
C GLY A 446 19.15 8.85 16.11
N GLU A 447 20.04 8.14 16.83
CA GLU A 447 19.68 7.07 17.76
C GLU A 447 18.60 6.13 17.20
N GLY A 448 18.97 5.40 16.13
CA GLY A 448 18.02 4.60 15.35
C GLY A 448 17.11 3.74 16.24
N PRO A 449 15.80 3.66 15.98
CA PRO A 449 14.84 3.10 16.93
C PRO A 449 14.90 1.55 17.07
N VAL A 450 15.81 0.88 16.35
CA VAL A 450 16.14 -0.56 16.50
C VAL A 450 17.45 -0.76 17.29
N LEU A 451 18.30 0.27 17.38
CA LEU A 451 19.59 0.21 18.06
C LEU A 451 19.49 -0.01 19.58
N PRO A 452 18.45 0.37 20.35
CA PRO A 452 18.46 0.11 21.78
C PRO A 452 18.53 -1.38 22.10
N LEU A 453 17.76 -2.22 21.39
CA LEU A 453 17.74 -3.66 21.63
C LEU A 453 19.01 -4.35 21.10
N VAL A 454 19.51 -3.92 19.94
CA VAL A 454 20.76 -4.45 19.36
C VAL A 454 21.98 -4.01 20.15
N ARG A 455 21.98 -2.78 20.70
CA ARG A 455 23.03 -2.24 21.56
C ARG A 455 22.99 -2.90 22.93
N GLU A 456 21.82 -3.13 23.51
CA GLU A 456 21.66 -3.91 24.74
C GLU A 456 22.12 -5.38 24.54
N LEU A 457 21.78 -5.99 23.40
CA LEU A 457 22.25 -7.33 23.06
C LEU A 457 23.77 -7.36 22.82
N ALA A 458 24.32 -6.36 22.13
CA ALA A 458 25.74 -6.23 21.86
C ALA A 458 26.56 -5.91 23.14
N GLN A 459 26.00 -5.12 24.06
CA GLN A 459 26.56 -4.86 25.39
C GLN A 459 26.52 -6.11 26.28
N ARG A 460 25.48 -6.94 26.17
CA ARG A 460 25.41 -8.24 26.87
C ARG A 460 26.28 -9.34 26.24
N LEU A 461 26.74 -9.12 25.01
CA LEU A 461 27.59 -10.06 24.26
C LEU A 461 29.04 -9.57 24.12
N ASP A 462 29.44 -8.49 24.80
CA ASP A 462 30.78 -7.87 24.75
C ASP A 462 31.29 -7.58 23.32
N LEU A 463 30.38 -7.23 22.39
CA LEU A 463 30.73 -6.97 21.00
C LEU A 463 31.04 -5.49 20.72
N ILE A 464 30.81 -4.59 21.67
CA ILE A 464 31.10 -3.16 21.58
C ILE A 464 31.58 -2.68 22.95
N SER A 465 32.88 -2.38 23.06
CA SER A 465 33.50 -1.69 24.21
C SER A 465 33.43 -0.19 24.05
#